data_AF-A0A183HC67-F1
#
_entry.id   AF-A0A183HC67-F1
#
_cell.length_a   1.000
_cell.length_b   1.000
_cell.length_c   1.000
_cell.angle_alpha   90.00
_cell.angle_beta   90.00
_cell.angle_gamma   90.00
#
_symmetry.space_group_name_H-M   'P 1'
#
loop_
_entity.id
_entity.type
_entity.pdbx_description
1 polymer ?
#
loop_
_entity_poly.entity_id
_entity_poly.type
_entity_poly.pdbx_seq_one_letter_code
_entity_poly.pdbx_strand_id
1 'polypeptide(L)'
;MSFTSSYFPLVTFCDMERQILGKMEINTLQCVLMLNFINEKIFIMIWYWIFLLFFISLADFIITFVQYVLPQCREISIKFYLQEGELDEWSCFLLKDKRLLRIYVVEFLGLDGALLLRFLDNHAGIIVTRIITNGLWQYFCRFYGDSSFCTSREIVVNVEKFEIADSYSLSLSPIASLSRMN
;
A
#
# COMPACT_ATOMS: atom_id res chain seq x y z
N MET A 1 -31.52 35.16 -15.88
CA MET A 1 -31.30 33.70 -15.93
C MET A 1 -31.92 33.18 -17.21
N SER A 2 -31.10 32.93 -18.23
CA SER A 2 -31.55 32.44 -19.53
C SER A 2 -31.69 30.92 -19.46
N PHE A 3 -32.93 30.44 -19.28
CA PHE A 3 -33.27 29.03 -19.14
C PHE A 3 -33.40 28.29 -20.48
N THR A 4 -32.61 28.63 -21.49
CA THR A 4 -32.74 28.05 -22.83
C THR A 4 -31.53 27.19 -23.15
N SER A 5 -31.50 25.98 -22.58
CA SER A 5 -30.82 24.87 -23.26
C SER A 5 -31.55 24.66 -24.59
N SER A 6 -30.86 24.88 -25.71
CA SER A 6 -31.44 24.68 -27.05
C SER A 6 -31.82 23.22 -27.32
N TYR A 7 -31.37 22.30 -26.46
CA TYR A 7 -31.55 20.86 -26.61
C TYR A 7 -32.78 20.32 -25.87
N PHE A 8 -33.25 21.00 -24.81
CA PHE A 8 -34.43 20.54 -24.05
C PHE A 8 -35.17 21.71 -23.35
N PRO A 9 -36.31 22.18 -23.91
CA PRO A 9 -37.04 23.33 -23.37
C PRO A 9 -37.83 22.98 -22.10
N LEU A 10 -37.82 23.89 -21.12
CA LEU A 10 -38.58 23.76 -19.86
C LEU A 10 -40.09 23.97 -20.05
N VAL A 11 -40.46 24.68 -21.12
CA VAL A 11 -41.83 25.01 -21.49
C VAL A 11 -42.08 24.49 -22.89
N THR A 12 -43.15 23.73 -23.06
CA THR A 12 -43.59 23.15 -24.34
C THR A 12 -45.03 23.57 -24.60
N PHE A 13 -45.40 23.72 -25.87
CA PHE A 13 -46.79 23.94 -26.27
C PHE A 13 -47.40 22.60 -26.65
N CYS A 14 -48.58 22.31 -26.10
CA CYS A 14 -49.32 21.09 -26.39
C CYS A 14 -50.67 21.47 -27.01
N ASP A 15 -50.91 20.97 -28.21
CA ASP A 15 -52.15 21.23 -28.95
C ASP A 15 -53.17 20.15 -28.62
N MET A 16 -54.31 20.58 -28.08
CA MET A 16 -55.41 19.69 -27.72
C MET A 16 -56.58 19.95 -28.67
N GLU A 17 -56.98 18.93 -29.40
CA GLU A 17 -58.16 18.99 -30.27
C GLU A 17 -59.43 18.80 -29.44
N ARG A 18 -60.38 19.75 -29.54
CA ARG A 18 -61.74 19.57 -29.00
C ARG A 18 -62.78 19.82 -30.08
N GLN A 19 -63.84 19.04 -30.02
CA GLN A 19 -64.97 19.16 -30.94
C GLN A 19 -66.09 19.92 -30.25
N ILE A 20 -66.41 21.12 -30.75
CA ILE A 20 -67.50 21.96 -30.23
C ILE A 20 -68.47 22.22 -31.39
N LEU A 21 -69.75 21.88 -31.20
CA LEU A 21 -70.84 22.14 -32.17
C LEU A 21 -70.53 21.64 -33.60
N GLY A 22 -69.87 20.50 -33.74
CA GLY A 22 -69.56 19.89 -35.04
C GLY A 22 -68.34 20.47 -35.78
N LYS A 23 -67.68 21.49 -35.22
CA LYS A 23 -66.42 22.06 -35.74
C LYS A 23 -65.24 21.60 -34.88
N MET A 24 -64.15 21.21 -35.53
CA MET A 24 -62.88 20.89 -34.86
C MET A 24 -62.12 22.20 -34.63
N GLU A 25 -61.79 22.51 -33.39
CA GLU A 25 -61.00 23.69 -33.00
C GLU A 25 -59.78 23.24 -32.18
N ILE A 26 -58.62 23.80 -32.49
CA ILE A 26 -57.35 23.43 -31.88
C ILE A 26 -56.99 24.49 -30.85
N ASN A 27 -56.90 24.09 -29.58
CA ASN A 27 -56.52 24.99 -28.50
C ASN A 27 -55.11 24.65 -28.02
N THR A 28 -54.21 25.64 -28.09
CA THR A 28 -52.82 25.51 -27.64
C THR A 28 -52.72 25.78 -26.14
N LEU A 29 -52.16 24.85 -25.37
CA LEU A 29 -51.90 25.03 -23.93
C LEU A 29 -50.40 25.07 -23.66
N GLN A 30 -50.00 25.85 -22.66
CA GLN A 30 -48.62 25.90 -22.19
C GLN A 30 -48.40 24.82 -21.14
N CYS A 31 -47.55 23.84 -21.43
CA CYS A 31 -47.16 22.77 -20.53
C CYS A 31 -45.74 22.99 -20.00
N VAL A 32 -45.57 22.94 -18.69
CA VAL A 32 -44.24 23.01 -18.05
C VAL A 32 -43.75 21.58 -17.80
N LEU A 33 -42.59 21.25 -18.33
CA LEU A 33 -42.00 19.94 -18.14
C LEU A 33 -41.18 19.92 -16.85
N MET A 34 -41.87 19.69 -15.72
CA MET A 34 -41.26 19.71 -14.39
C MET A 34 -40.11 18.68 -14.25
N LEU A 35 -40.15 17.58 -15.01
CA LEU A 35 -39.06 16.59 -15.05
C LEU A 35 -37.74 17.19 -15.52
N ASN A 36 -37.77 18.12 -16.48
CA ASN A 36 -36.55 18.73 -17.00
C ASN A 36 -35.88 19.64 -15.96
N PHE A 37 -36.69 20.38 -15.20
CA PHE A 37 -36.21 21.21 -14.11
C PHE A 37 -35.58 20.38 -12.99
N ILE A 38 -36.18 19.25 -12.64
CA ILE A 38 -35.65 18.32 -11.63
C ILE A 38 -34.32 17.72 -12.11
N ASN A 39 -34.24 17.30 -13.38
CA ASN A 39 -33.00 16.78 -13.97
C ASN A 39 -31.87 17.80 -13.93
N GLU A 40 -32.12 19.06 -14.32
CA GLU A 40 -31.10 20.10 -14.30
C GLU A 40 -30.48 20.26 -12.89
N LYS A 41 -31.30 20.24 -11.83
CA LYS A 41 -30.81 20.41 -10.45
C LYS A 41 -30.13 19.17 -9.89
N ILE A 42 -30.66 17.97 -10.17
CA ILE A 42 -30.06 16.72 -9.67
C ILE A 42 -28.74 16.39 -10.38
N PHE A 43 -28.62 16.68 -11.68
CA PHE A 43 -27.37 16.46 -12.40
C PHE A 43 -26.24 17.34 -11.87
N ILE A 44 -26.53 18.61 -11.56
CA ILE A 44 -25.54 19.50 -10.95
C ILE A 44 -25.10 18.98 -9.57
N MET A 45 -26.05 18.53 -8.74
CA MET A 45 -25.73 17.95 -7.42
C MET A 45 -24.87 16.68 -7.54
N ILE A 46 -25.25 15.75 -8.41
CA ILE A 46 -24.52 14.51 -8.64
C ILE A 46 -23.13 14.79 -9.24
N TRP A 47 -23.03 15.78 -10.13
CA TRP A 47 -21.75 16.19 -10.72
C TRP A 47 -20.76 16.63 -9.63
N TYR A 48 -21.18 17.52 -8.72
CA TYR A 48 -20.33 17.92 -7.59
C TYR A 48 -19.99 16.75 -6.67
N TRP A 49 -20.94 15.86 -6.41
CA TRP A 49 -20.72 14.66 -5.60
C TRP A 49 -19.67 13.73 -6.21
N ILE A 50 -19.78 13.45 -7.52
CA ILE A 50 -18.80 12.62 -8.25
C ILE A 50 -17.43 13.29 -8.26
N PHE A 51 -17.35 14.60 -8.47
CA PHE A 51 -16.08 15.33 -8.38
C PHE A 51 -15.44 15.21 -7.00
N LEU A 52 -16.23 15.36 -5.93
CA LEU A 52 -15.77 15.18 -4.56
C LEU A 52 -15.23 13.75 -4.34
N LEU A 53 -16.00 12.73 -4.72
CA LEU A 53 -15.57 11.34 -4.63
C LEU A 53 -14.31 11.06 -5.44
N PHE A 54 -14.20 11.64 -6.64
CA PHE A 54 -13.02 11.52 -7.48
C PHE A 54 -11.76 12.05 -6.77
N PHE A 55 -11.83 13.21 -6.11
CA PHE A 55 -10.69 13.75 -5.36
C PHE A 55 -10.32 12.88 -4.16
N ILE A 56 -11.31 12.34 -3.43
CA ILE A 56 -11.05 11.42 -2.31
C ILE A 56 -10.35 10.16 -2.81
N SER A 57 -10.87 9.53 -3.87
CA SER A 57 -10.26 8.34 -4.46
C SER A 57 -8.87 8.62 -5.05
N LEU A 58 -8.67 9.79 -5.66
CA LEU A 58 -7.37 10.20 -6.18
C LEU A 58 -6.35 10.38 -5.05
N ALA A 59 -6.75 10.96 -3.92
CA ALA A 59 -5.86 11.10 -2.76
C ALA A 59 -5.44 9.73 -2.21
N ASP A 60 -6.37 8.78 -2.04
CA ASP A 60 -6.04 7.43 -1.58
C ASP A 60 -5.14 6.68 -2.58
N PHE A 61 -5.41 6.84 -3.88
CA PHE A 61 -4.57 6.30 -4.93
C PHE A 61 -3.14 6.87 -4.87
N ILE A 62 -2.98 8.19 -4.72
CA ILE A 62 -1.65 8.83 -4.61
C ILE A 62 -0.90 8.31 -3.39
N ILE A 63 -1.54 8.21 -2.22
CA ILE A 63 -0.90 7.70 -0.99
C ILE A 63 -0.42 6.26 -1.23
N THR A 64 -1.26 5.41 -1.83
CA THR A 64 -0.90 4.02 -2.16
C THR A 64 0.22 3.94 -3.19
N PHE A 65 0.16 4.78 -4.22
CA PHE A 65 1.18 4.84 -5.26
C PHE A 65 2.55 5.28 -4.71
N VAL A 66 2.57 6.28 -3.82
CA VAL A 66 3.79 6.72 -3.14
C VAL A 66 4.39 5.59 -2.28
N GLN A 67 3.56 4.82 -1.57
CA GLN A 67 4.01 3.65 -0.82
C GLN A 67 4.55 2.53 -1.73
N TYR A 68 3.99 2.37 -2.93
CA TYR A 68 4.46 1.40 -3.93
C TYR A 68 5.84 1.77 -4.48
N VAL A 69 6.04 3.04 -4.84
CA VAL A 69 7.27 3.51 -5.49
C VAL A 69 8.41 3.76 -4.48
N LEU A 70 8.09 4.23 -3.27
CA LEU A 70 9.09 4.61 -2.27
C LEU A 70 9.24 3.55 -1.16
N PRO A 71 10.31 2.73 -1.17
CA PRO A 71 10.54 1.74 -0.12
C PRO A 71 10.77 2.37 1.26
N GLN A 72 11.23 3.63 1.31
CA GLN A 72 11.41 4.40 2.53
C GLN A 72 10.08 4.66 3.27
N CYS A 73 9.02 5.01 2.54
CA CYS A 73 7.69 5.23 3.12
C CYS A 73 7.08 3.93 3.66
N ARG A 74 7.37 2.81 2.99
CA ARG A 74 6.96 1.46 3.42
C ARG A 74 7.59 1.10 4.77
N GLU A 75 8.89 1.36 4.96
CA GLU A 75 9.58 1.11 6.22
C GLU A 75 8.97 1.91 7.39
N ILE A 76 8.61 3.18 7.15
CA ILE A 76 8.01 4.05 8.18
C ILE A 76 6.62 3.54 8.58
N SER A 77 5.79 3.16 7.61
CA SER A 77 4.45 2.63 7.87
C SER A 77 4.50 1.34 8.70
N ILE A 78 5.39 0.42 8.34
CA ILE A 78 5.54 -0.85 9.05
C ILE A 78 6.09 -0.64 10.46
N LYS A 79 7.07 0.27 10.59
CA LYS A 79 7.60 0.65 11.90
C LYS A 79 6.51 1.23 12.81
N PHE A 80 5.57 2.01 12.27
CA PHE A 80 4.44 2.53 13.04
C PHE A 80 3.54 1.40 13.59
N TYR A 81 3.30 0.33 12.82
CA TYR A 81 2.54 -0.82 13.32
C TYR A 81 3.30 -1.61 14.40
N LEU A 82 4.63 -1.68 14.32
CA LEU A 82 5.48 -2.41 15.27
C LEU A 82 5.77 -1.64 16.57
N GLN A 83 5.84 -0.31 16.53
CA GLN A 83 6.33 0.51 17.63
C GLN A 83 5.36 0.58 18.84
N GLU A 84 4.09 0.23 18.64
CA GLU A 84 3.06 0.26 19.69
C GLU A 84 2.66 -1.15 20.19
N GLY A 85 3.37 -2.19 19.77
CA GLY A 85 3.14 -3.57 20.18
C GLY A 85 3.89 -3.98 21.44
N GLU A 86 3.27 -4.85 22.26
CA GLU A 86 3.97 -5.62 23.29
C GLU A 86 4.90 -6.66 22.63
N LEU A 87 6.10 -6.23 22.25
CA LEU A 87 7.15 -7.12 21.75
C LEU A 87 8.00 -7.66 22.90
N ASP A 88 8.43 -8.91 22.77
CA ASP A 88 9.48 -9.48 23.61
C ASP A 88 10.75 -8.62 23.54
N GLU A 89 11.48 -8.54 24.67
CA GLU A 89 12.68 -7.70 24.82
C GLU A 89 13.76 -7.97 23.75
N TRP A 90 13.93 -9.25 23.39
CA TRP A 90 14.80 -9.68 22.28
C TRP A 90 14.36 -9.14 20.92
N SER A 91 13.06 -9.25 20.61
CA SER A 91 12.48 -8.78 19.35
C SER A 91 12.53 -7.26 19.24
N CYS A 92 12.44 -6.54 20.37
CA CYS A 92 12.61 -5.10 20.46
C CYS A 92 14.07 -4.66 20.20
N PHE A 93 15.05 -5.43 20.70
CA PHE A 93 16.46 -5.21 20.40
C PHE A 93 16.76 -5.34 18.91
N LEU A 94 16.27 -6.41 18.26
CA LEU A 94 16.42 -6.59 16.81
C LEU A 94 15.71 -5.50 15.99
N LEU A 95 14.57 -5.00 16.46
CA LEU A 95 13.82 -3.92 15.78
C LEU A 95 14.60 -2.60 15.73
N LYS A 96 15.52 -2.38 16.68
CA LYS A 96 16.38 -1.18 16.72
C LYS A 96 17.44 -1.20 15.61
N ASP A 97 17.78 -2.38 15.08
CA ASP A 97 18.68 -2.50 13.95
C ASP A 97 17.96 -2.21 12.63
N LYS A 98 18.34 -1.09 12.00
CA LYS A 98 17.77 -0.63 10.74
C LYS A 98 18.03 -1.60 9.58
N ARG A 99 19.10 -2.40 9.63
CA ARG A 99 19.44 -3.34 8.55
C ARG A 99 18.49 -4.53 8.53
N LEU A 100 18.24 -5.11 9.70
CA LEU A 100 17.27 -6.20 9.89
C LEU A 100 15.86 -5.77 9.52
N LEU A 101 15.45 -4.57 9.94
CA LEU A 101 14.15 -4.01 9.54
C LEU A 101 14.02 -3.88 8.03
N ARG A 102 15.07 -3.42 7.33
CA ARG A 102 15.06 -3.32 5.86
C ARG A 102 14.91 -4.70 5.20
N ILE A 103 15.66 -5.70 5.66
CA ILE A 103 15.58 -7.07 5.12
C ILE A 103 14.16 -7.63 5.32
N TYR A 104 13.59 -7.44 6.50
CA TYR A 104 12.21 -7.82 6.78
C TYR A 104 11.21 -7.14 5.83
N VAL A 105 11.33 -5.82 5.64
CA VAL A 105 10.40 -5.04 4.82
C VAL A 105 10.56 -5.32 3.32
N VAL A 106 11.79 -5.53 2.82
CA VAL A 106 12.08 -5.70 1.39
C VAL A 106 11.98 -7.15 0.94
N GLU A 107 12.58 -8.08 1.68
CA GLU A 107 12.73 -9.48 1.27
C GLU A 107 11.65 -10.37 1.86
N PHE A 108 11.34 -10.25 3.15
CA PHE A 108 10.38 -11.13 3.81
C PHE A 108 8.93 -10.72 3.56
N LEU A 109 8.60 -9.46 3.82
CA LEU A 109 7.24 -8.93 3.69
C LEU A 109 6.93 -8.51 2.25
N GLY A 110 7.96 -8.06 1.52
CA GLY A 110 7.83 -7.68 0.12
C GLY A 110 6.85 -6.53 -0.11
N LEU A 111 6.44 -6.41 -1.37
CA LEU A 111 5.49 -5.39 -1.80
C LEU A 111 4.05 -5.81 -1.50
N ASP A 112 3.75 -7.09 -1.72
CA ASP A 112 2.42 -7.67 -1.52
C ASP A 112 2.05 -7.74 -0.04
N GLY A 113 2.98 -8.09 0.85
CA GLY A 113 2.71 -8.15 2.30
C GLY A 113 2.45 -6.76 2.91
N ALA A 114 3.14 -5.72 2.43
CA ALA A 114 2.86 -4.35 2.85
C ALA A 114 1.47 -3.88 2.38
N LEU A 115 1.07 -4.24 1.15
CA LEU A 115 -0.27 -3.95 0.62
C LEU A 115 -1.36 -4.72 1.38
N LEU A 116 -1.09 -5.99 1.71
CA LEU A 116 -2.00 -6.82 2.51
C LEU A 116 -2.22 -6.24 3.91
N LEU A 117 -1.16 -5.77 4.57
CA LEU A 117 -1.29 -5.13 5.88
C LEU A 117 -2.11 -3.84 5.81
N ARG A 118 -1.95 -3.02 4.77
CA ARG A 118 -2.80 -1.84 4.57
C ARG A 118 -4.26 -2.20 4.29
N PHE A 119 -4.48 -3.23 3.48
CA PHE A 119 -5.83 -3.74 3.21
C PHE A 119 -6.52 -4.20 4.51
N LEU A 120 -5.77 -4.93 5.33
CA LEU A 120 -6.21 -5.39 6.64
C LEU A 120 -6.50 -4.21 7.59
N ASP A 121 -5.68 -3.16 7.58
CA ASP A 121 -5.90 -1.95 8.38
C ASP A 121 -7.23 -1.27 8.01
N ASN A 122 -7.50 -1.17 6.71
CA ASN A 122 -8.72 -0.56 6.20
C ASN A 122 -9.99 -1.39 6.48
N HIS A 123 -9.90 -2.72 6.62
CA HIS A 123 -11.08 -3.60 6.75
C HIS A 123 -11.29 -4.15 8.16
N ALA A 124 -10.21 -4.52 8.86
CA ALA A 124 -10.23 -5.12 10.20
C ALA A 124 -9.77 -4.14 11.30
N GLY A 125 -9.23 -2.98 10.91
CA GLY A 125 -8.76 -1.95 11.81
C GLY A 125 -7.32 -2.15 12.27
N ILE A 126 -6.78 -1.07 12.83
CA ILE A 126 -5.37 -0.97 13.19
C ILE A 126 -4.92 -1.95 14.26
N ILE A 127 -5.79 -2.28 15.21
CA ILE A 127 -5.48 -3.18 16.32
C ILE A 127 -5.19 -4.60 15.80
N VAL A 128 -6.05 -5.11 14.91
CA VAL A 128 -5.91 -6.44 14.32
C VAL A 128 -4.65 -6.50 13.45
N THR A 129 -4.41 -5.46 12.66
CA THR A 129 -3.23 -5.35 11.80
C THR A 129 -1.93 -5.36 12.61
N ARG A 130 -1.90 -4.68 13.76
CA ARG A 130 -0.76 -4.68 14.66
C ARG A 130 -0.48 -6.05 15.25
N ILE A 131 -1.51 -6.76 15.73
CA ILE A 131 -1.36 -8.12 16.26
C ILE A 131 -0.72 -9.03 15.22
N ILE A 132 -1.20 -8.97 13.98
CA ILE A 132 -0.68 -9.78 12.87
C ILE A 132 0.75 -9.36 12.51
N THR A 133 1.03 -8.06 12.43
CA THR A 133 2.38 -7.55 12.12
C THR A 133 3.39 -7.96 13.19
N ASN A 134 3.00 -7.92 14.47
CA ASN A 134 3.85 -8.34 15.58
C ASN A 134 4.10 -9.85 15.54
N GLY A 135 3.07 -10.66 15.26
CA GLY A 135 3.23 -12.11 15.07
C GLY A 135 4.17 -12.46 13.92
N LEU A 136 4.04 -11.78 12.77
CA LEU A 136 4.94 -11.93 11.62
C LEU A 136 6.38 -11.55 11.95
N TRP A 137 6.57 -10.47 12.70
CA TRP A 137 7.90 -10.03 13.14
C TRP A 137 8.55 -11.02 14.11
N GLN A 138 7.80 -11.50 15.11
CA GLN A 138 8.32 -12.52 16.04
C GLN A 138 8.70 -13.82 15.31
N TYR A 139 7.89 -14.25 14.34
CA TYR A 139 8.21 -15.39 13.49
C TYR A 139 9.50 -15.16 12.69
N PHE A 140 9.63 -13.99 12.07
CA PHE A 140 10.85 -13.59 11.36
C PHE A 140 12.08 -13.57 12.28
N CYS A 141 11.98 -13.00 13.48
CA CYS A 141 13.08 -12.97 14.45
C CYS A 141 13.50 -14.37 14.91
N ARG A 142 12.55 -15.31 15.10
CA ARG A 142 12.88 -16.70 15.42
C ARG A 142 13.57 -17.40 14.25
N PHE A 143 13.05 -17.21 13.03
CA PHE A 143 13.64 -17.78 11.82
C PHE A 143 15.06 -17.24 11.56
N TYR A 144 15.26 -15.93 11.69
CA TYR A 144 16.57 -15.31 11.53
C TYR A 144 17.51 -15.62 12.70
N GLY A 145 16.98 -15.81 13.92
CA GLY A 145 17.73 -16.32 15.07
C GLY A 145 18.28 -17.72 14.83
N ASP A 146 17.48 -18.62 14.29
CA ASP A 146 17.89 -19.99 13.98
C ASP A 146 18.84 -20.03 12.76
N SER A 147 18.60 -19.16 11.77
CA SER A 147 19.49 -18.99 10.61
C SER A 147 20.81 -18.31 10.99
N SER A 148 20.83 -17.39 11.97
CA SER A 148 22.06 -16.80 12.52
C SER A 148 22.74 -17.72 13.51
N PHE A 149 22.05 -18.70 14.09
CA PHE A 149 22.65 -19.82 14.81
C PHE A 149 23.27 -20.84 13.83
N CYS A 150 22.63 -21.08 12.68
CA CYS A 150 23.20 -21.85 11.56
C CYS A 150 24.34 -21.10 10.87
N THR A 151 24.25 -19.79 10.67
CA THR A 151 25.32 -18.94 10.15
C THR A 151 26.38 -18.67 11.21
N SER A 152 26.09 -18.66 12.51
CA SER A 152 27.15 -18.72 13.54
C SER A 152 27.80 -20.09 13.54
N ARG A 153 27.07 -21.17 13.22
CA ARG A 153 27.68 -22.50 13.02
C ARG A 153 28.47 -22.57 11.71
N GLU A 154 28.06 -21.92 10.62
CA GLU A 154 28.81 -21.85 9.35
C GLU A 154 29.95 -20.82 9.40
N ILE A 155 29.80 -19.71 10.11
CA ILE A 155 30.86 -18.72 10.37
C ILE A 155 31.84 -19.28 11.39
N VAL A 156 31.42 -19.96 12.46
CA VAL A 156 32.34 -20.68 13.36
C VAL A 156 33.01 -21.84 12.60
N VAL A 157 32.30 -22.62 11.79
CA VAL A 157 32.93 -23.68 10.96
C VAL A 157 33.84 -23.11 9.87
N ASN A 158 33.54 -21.95 9.29
CA ASN A 158 34.41 -21.28 8.31
C ASN A 158 35.58 -20.55 8.97
N VAL A 159 35.41 -19.99 10.17
CA VAL A 159 36.48 -19.38 10.98
C VAL A 159 37.40 -20.47 11.54
N GLU A 160 36.86 -21.59 12.02
CA GLU A 160 37.63 -22.73 12.49
C GLU A 160 38.35 -23.41 11.30
N LYS A 161 37.73 -23.56 10.12
CA LYS A 161 38.46 -23.98 8.91
C LYS A 161 39.55 -23.00 8.48
N PHE A 162 39.37 -21.70 8.71
CA PHE A 162 40.37 -20.68 8.40
C PHE A 162 41.54 -20.71 9.41
N GLU A 163 41.25 -20.89 10.71
CA GLU A 163 42.27 -21.06 11.76
C GLU A 163 43.03 -22.40 11.65
N ILE A 164 42.37 -23.47 11.21
CA ILE A 164 43.07 -24.73 10.97
C ILE A 164 43.90 -24.62 9.67
N ALA A 165 43.46 -23.90 8.62
CA ALA A 165 44.25 -23.60 7.41
C ALA A 165 45.56 -22.84 7.70
N ASP A 166 45.52 -21.87 8.62
CA ASP A 166 46.70 -21.08 8.99
C ASP A 166 47.69 -21.86 9.87
N SER A 167 47.23 -22.88 10.60
CA SER A 167 48.10 -23.70 11.47
C SER A 167 48.89 -24.79 10.73
N TYR A 168 48.55 -25.13 9.47
CA TYR A 168 49.42 -25.95 8.62
C TYR A 168 50.46 -25.14 7.82
N SER A 169 50.23 -23.83 7.62
CA SER A 169 51.20 -22.96 6.92
C SER A 169 52.32 -22.42 7.82
N LEU A 170 52.25 -22.62 9.14
CA LEU A 170 53.25 -22.14 10.10
C LEU A 170 54.15 -23.23 10.69
N SER A 171 54.22 -24.41 10.06
CA SER A 171 55.17 -25.47 10.44
C SER A 171 55.88 -26.13 9.26
N LEU A 172 56.34 -25.36 8.26
CA LEU A 172 57.48 -25.80 7.44
C LEU A 172 58.14 -24.65 6.68
N SER A 173 59.18 -24.05 7.26
CA SER A 173 60.21 -23.35 6.49
C SER A 173 61.54 -23.40 7.27
N PRO A 174 62.70 -23.35 6.60
CA PRO A 174 63.65 -24.46 6.59
C PRO A 174 64.87 -24.17 7.47
N ILE A 175 65.50 -25.23 7.97
CA ILE A 175 66.90 -25.18 8.41
C ILE A 175 67.73 -24.68 7.22
N ALA A 176 68.17 -23.43 7.32
CA ALA A 176 69.13 -22.81 6.42
C ALA A 176 70.46 -23.60 6.49
N SER A 177 70.69 -24.43 5.49
CA SER A 177 72.02 -24.97 5.19
C SER A 177 72.77 -23.91 4.38
N LEU A 178 73.57 -23.13 5.07
CA LEU A 178 74.59 -22.26 4.50
C LEU A 178 75.94 -22.95 4.70
N SER A 179 76.29 -23.85 3.78
CA SER A 179 77.68 -24.26 3.56
C SER A 179 77.98 -24.29 2.08
N ARG A 180 78.68 -23.21 1.69
CA ARG A 180 79.52 -23.06 0.53
C ARG A 180 80.81 -23.85 0.78
N MET A 181 81.05 -24.93 0.04
CA MET A 181 82.36 -25.46 -0.33
C MET A 181 82.18 -26.05 -1.75
N ASN A 182 82.85 -25.49 -2.75
CA ASN A 182 84.11 -26.03 -3.30
C ASN A 182 83.92 -27.41 -3.93
#